data_AF-A0A950SN77-F1
#
_entry.id   AF-A0A950SN77-F1
#
_cell.length_a   1.000
_cell.length_b   1.000
_cell.length_c   1.000
_cell.angle_alpha   90.00
_cell.angle_beta   90.00
_cell.angle_gamma   90.00
#
_symmetry.space_group_name_H-M   'P 1'
#
loop_
_entity.id
_entity.type
_entity.pdbx_description
1 polymer ?
#
loop_
_entity_poly.entity_id
_entity_poly.type
_entity_poly.pdbx_seq_one_letter_code
_entity_poly.pdbx_strand_id
1 'polypeptide(L)'
;MPFFFIVSGMQLDLPALFRTSDDVAKMAVFFVLFLVVRGVPVPLLYWKVMPRRDRLAPALMSTTQLPLVLAITALATSEGHMWPSTAAALVGGALLSTLVFPVLGLRLRGDLETRAPAVAA
;
A
#
# COMPACT_ATOMS: atom_id res chain seq x y z
N MET A 1 8.88 11.79 12.17
CA MET A 1 8.31 10.58 11.53
C MET A 1 9.31 9.48 11.16
N PRO A 2 10.50 9.72 10.56
CA PRO A 2 11.35 8.60 10.10
C PRO A 2 11.84 7.67 11.23
N PHE A 3 12.12 8.20 12.43
CA PHE A 3 12.55 7.38 13.57
C PHE A 3 11.50 6.34 13.99
N PHE A 4 10.21 6.70 13.95
CA PHE A 4 9.11 5.78 14.28
C PHE A 4 9.08 4.56 13.35
N PHE A 5 9.31 4.77 12.05
CA PHE A 5 9.38 3.68 11.07
C PHE A 5 10.56 2.75 11.30
N ILE A 6 11.72 3.31 11.69
CA ILE A 6 12.92 2.52 11.96
C ILE A 6 12.66 1.64 13.19
N VAL A 7 12.20 2.23 14.29
CA VAL A 7 11.96 1.51 15.54
C VAL A 7 10.83 0.48 15.39
N SER A 8 9.69 0.88 14.85
CA SER A 8 8.54 -0.02 14.68
C SER A 8 8.81 -1.09 13.63
N GLY A 9 9.57 -0.75 12.59
CA GLY A 9 10.01 -1.70 11.56
C GLY A 9 10.95 -2.77 12.12
N MET A 10 11.87 -2.40 13.03
CA MET A 10 12.73 -3.37 13.71
C MET A 10 11.97 -4.32 14.64
N GLN A 11 10.82 -3.89 15.17
CA GLN A 11 9.97 -4.70 16.05
C GLN A 11 8.99 -5.60 15.28
N LEU A 12 8.88 -5.41 13.96
CA LEU A 12 7.96 -6.15 13.13
C LEU A 12 8.46 -7.59 12.91
N ASP A 13 7.67 -8.58 13.35
CA ASP A 13 7.96 -10.01 13.12
C ASP A 13 7.56 -10.42 11.68
N LEU A 14 8.33 -9.95 10.70
CA LEU A 14 8.19 -10.37 9.29
C LEU A 14 8.38 -11.88 9.09
N PRO A 15 9.31 -12.58 9.77
CA PRO A 15 9.43 -14.03 9.66
C PRO A 15 8.14 -14.77 10.04
N ALA A 16 7.39 -14.29 11.05
CA ALA A 16 6.10 -14.88 11.41
C ALA A 16 5.09 -14.89 10.25
N LEU A 17 5.18 -13.91 9.34
CA LEU A 17 4.28 -13.82 8.18
C LEU A 17 4.42 -15.00 7.20
N PHE A 18 5.61 -15.61 7.15
CA PHE A 18 5.94 -16.70 6.25
C PHE A 18 5.94 -18.07 6.93
N ARG A 19 5.56 -18.14 8.23
CA ARG A 19 5.48 -19.41 8.96
C ARG A 19 4.36 -20.31 8.45
N THR A 20 3.22 -19.72 8.07
CA THR A 20 2.03 -20.45 7.64
C THR A 20 1.47 -19.86 6.36
N SER A 21 0.92 -20.69 5.48
CA SER A 21 0.21 -20.24 4.27
C SER A 21 -0.98 -19.31 4.61
N ASP A 22 -1.60 -19.49 5.78
CA ASP A 22 -2.71 -18.67 6.26
C ASP A 22 -2.30 -17.20 6.51
N ASP A 23 -1.10 -16.95 7.04
CA ASP A 23 -0.64 -15.59 7.33
C ASP A 23 -0.30 -14.82 6.04
N VAL A 24 0.26 -15.53 5.05
CA VAL A 24 0.44 -14.99 3.69
C VAL A 24 -0.91 -14.70 3.03
N ALA A 25 -1.90 -15.58 3.21
CA ALA A 25 -3.25 -15.36 2.69
C ALA A 25 -3.90 -14.12 3.32
N LYS A 26 -3.76 -13.93 4.65
CA LYS A 26 -4.23 -12.72 5.34
C LYS A 26 -3.59 -11.45 4.78
N MET A 27 -2.28 -11.47 4.53
CA MET A 27 -1.57 -10.35 3.91
C MET A 27 -2.17 -10.01 2.54
N ALA A 28 -2.38 -11.03 1.70
CA ALA A 28 -2.97 -10.84 0.37
C ALA A 28 -4.39 -10.29 0.46
N VAL A 29 -5.20 -10.77 1.40
CA VAL A 29 -6.55 -10.24 1.68
C VAL A 29 -6.48 -8.78 2.08
N PHE A 30 -5.62 -8.38 3.02
CA PHE A 30 -5.48 -6.98 3.42
C PHE A 30 -5.00 -6.09 2.28
N PHE A 31 -4.06 -6.56 1.46
CA PHE A 31 -3.62 -5.86 0.26
C PHE A 31 -4.78 -5.57 -0.71
N VAL A 32 -5.62 -6.57 -0.98
CA VAL A 32 -6.82 -6.39 -1.80
C VAL A 32 -7.81 -5.44 -1.11
N LEU A 33 -7.98 -5.56 0.21
CA LEU A 33 -8.89 -4.70 0.97
C LEU A 33 -8.45 -3.22 0.91
N PHE A 34 -7.15 -2.93 0.98
CA PHE A 34 -6.64 -1.57 0.82
C PHE A 34 -6.94 -1.01 -0.56
N LEU A 35 -6.78 -1.82 -1.61
CA LEU A 35 -7.17 -1.44 -2.97
C LEU A 35 -8.67 -1.16 -3.09
N VAL A 36 -9.51 -2.00 -2.49
CA VAL A 36 -10.96 -1.84 -2.55
C VAL A 36 -11.39 -0.59 -1.77
N VAL A 37 -10.95 -0.44 -0.52
CA VAL A 37 -11.41 0.65 0.36
C VAL A 37 -10.89 2.01 -0.11
N ARG A 38 -9.69 2.09 -0.68
CA ARG A 38 -9.06 3.38 -1.05
C ARG A 38 -8.91 3.62 -2.55
N GLY A 39 -8.73 2.57 -3.33
CA GLY A 39 -8.62 2.66 -4.79
C GLY A 39 -9.96 2.76 -5.52
N VAL A 40 -11.06 2.28 -4.94
CA VAL A 40 -12.42 2.37 -5.52
C VAL A 40 -13.12 3.73 -5.34
N PRO A 41 -13.04 4.43 -4.19
CA PRO A 41 -13.83 5.65 -4.01
C PRO A 41 -13.51 6.75 -5.03
N VAL A 42 -12.25 6.90 -5.44
CA VAL A 42 -11.83 7.92 -6.41
C VAL A 42 -12.44 7.73 -7.82
N PRO A 43 -12.30 6.57 -8.48
CA PRO A 43 -12.92 6.34 -9.79
C PRO A 43 -14.44 6.31 -9.71
N LEU A 44 -15.04 5.88 -8.58
CA LEU A 44 -16.49 5.86 -8.39
C LEU A 44 -17.08 7.27 -8.27
N LEU A 45 -16.47 8.15 -7.46
CA LEU A 45 -16.93 9.52 -7.25
C LEU A 45 -16.82 10.36 -8.53
N TYR A 46 -15.72 10.16 -9.27
CA TYR A 46 -15.46 10.97 -10.46
C TYR A 46 -16.03 10.39 -11.74
N TRP A 47 -16.70 9.22 -11.75
CA TRP A 47 -17.05 8.42 -12.95
C TRP A 47 -17.77 9.19 -14.08
N LYS A 48 -18.40 10.34 -13.81
CA LYS A 48 -19.07 11.15 -14.84
C LYS A 48 -18.30 12.37 -15.38
N VAL A 49 -17.18 12.78 -14.78
CA VAL A 49 -16.56 14.11 -15.03
C VAL A 49 -15.15 14.11 -15.68
N MET A 50 -14.49 12.97 -15.89
CA MET A 50 -13.06 12.87 -16.24
C MET A 50 -12.77 11.64 -17.15
N PRO A 51 -11.73 11.64 -17.99
CA PRO A 51 -11.30 10.43 -18.69
C PRO A 51 -10.78 9.37 -17.71
N ARG A 52 -10.93 8.06 -18.03
CA ARG A 52 -10.49 6.94 -17.16
C ARG A 52 -9.02 7.04 -16.71
N ARG A 53 -8.16 7.62 -17.55
CA ARG A 53 -6.71 7.74 -17.35
C ARG A 53 -6.35 8.77 -16.27
N ASP A 54 -7.08 9.88 -16.22
CA ASP A 54 -6.90 10.95 -15.23
C ASP A 54 -7.50 10.61 -13.85
N ARG A 55 -8.28 9.54 -13.74
CA ARG A 55 -8.88 9.07 -12.47
C ARG A 55 -8.06 7.98 -11.78
N LEU A 56 -7.48 7.07 -12.56
CA LEU A 56 -6.84 5.86 -12.01
C LEU A 56 -5.47 6.14 -11.39
N ALA A 57 -4.70 7.07 -11.95
CA ALA A 57 -3.40 7.45 -11.43
C ALA A 57 -3.46 8.06 -10.01
N PRO A 58 -4.30 9.08 -9.73
CA PRO A 58 -4.45 9.60 -8.37
C PRO A 58 -5.07 8.57 -7.41
N ALA A 59 -6.02 7.75 -7.87
CA ALA A 59 -6.62 6.69 -7.04
C ALA A 59 -5.59 5.68 -6.51
N LEU A 60 -4.68 5.23 -7.37
CA LEU A 60 -3.63 4.29 -7.00
C LEU A 60 -2.56 4.92 -6.11
N MET A 61 -2.23 6.20 -6.35
CA MET A 61 -1.32 6.97 -5.47
C MET A 61 -1.88 7.14 -4.05
N SER A 62 -3.18 7.41 -3.91
CA SER A 62 -3.86 7.57 -2.61
C SER A 62 -3.97 6.28 -1.80
N THR A 63 -3.69 5.13 -2.41
CA THR A 63 -3.75 3.84 -1.72
C THR A 63 -2.51 3.60 -0.84
N THR A 64 -1.46 4.41 -1.00
CA THR A 64 -0.23 4.31 -0.18
C THR A 64 -0.45 4.85 1.23
N GLN A 65 -0.27 3.99 2.25
CA GLN A 65 -0.65 4.34 3.62
C GLN A 65 0.17 3.69 4.73
N LEU A 66 1.39 3.27 4.39
CA LEU A 66 2.30 2.59 5.30
C LEU A 66 2.41 3.27 6.69
N PRO A 67 2.56 4.62 6.81
CA PRO A 67 2.72 5.26 8.11
C PRO A 67 1.57 5.01 9.08
N LEU A 68 0.34 5.15 8.59
CA LEU A 68 -0.85 5.04 9.41
C LEU A 68 -1.07 3.60 9.87
N VAL A 69 -0.90 2.63 8.94
CA VAL A 69 -1.05 1.21 9.26
C VAL A 69 0.01 0.76 10.27
N LEU A 70 1.28 1.17 10.09
CA LEU A 70 2.34 0.88 11.07
C LEU A 70 2.02 1.49 12.44
N ALA A 71 1.55 2.73 12.50
CA ALA A 71 1.20 3.38 13.76
C ALA A 71 0.09 2.63 14.52
N ILE A 72 -1.00 2.30 13.83
CA ILE A 72 -2.14 1.61 14.45
C ILE A 72 -1.75 0.21 14.90
N THR A 73 -1.03 -0.53 14.06
CA THR A 73 -0.62 -1.92 14.37
C THR A 73 0.42 -1.96 15.49
N ALA A 74 1.38 -1.03 15.51
CA ALA A 74 2.35 -0.92 16.61
C ALA A 74 1.65 -0.59 17.94
N LEU A 75 0.74 0.39 17.95
CA LEU A 75 -0.03 0.74 19.13
C LEU A 75 -0.88 -0.43 19.61
N ALA A 76 -1.68 -1.04 18.73
CA ALA A 76 -2.57 -2.14 19.08
C ALA A 76 -1.81 -3.40 19.55
N THR A 77 -0.63 -3.67 19.00
CA THR A 77 0.21 -4.79 19.48
C THR A 77 0.83 -4.47 20.84
N SER A 78 1.25 -3.22 21.05
CA SER A 78 1.81 -2.78 22.34
C SER A 78 0.78 -2.80 23.48
N GLU A 79 -0.50 -2.56 23.17
CA GLU A 79 -1.62 -2.66 24.12
C GLU A 79 -2.15 -4.10 24.27
N GLY A 80 -1.62 -5.08 23.54
CA GLY A 80 -2.12 -6.45 23.55
C GLY A 80 -3.46 -6.65 22.84
N HIS A 81 -3.94 -5.64 22.10
CA HIS A 81 -5.18 -5.68 21.32
C HIS A 81 -5.02 -6.34 19.94
N MET A 82 -3.79 -6.64 19.51
CA MET A 82 -3.50 -7.25 18.22
C MET A 82 -2.39 -8.30 18.31
N TRP A 83 -2.61 -9.46 17.68
CA TRP A 83 -1.59 -10.50 17.56
C TRP A 83 -0.47 -10.08 16.62
N PRO A 84 0.81 -10.40 16.93
CA PRO A 84 1.96 -10.03 16.09
C PRO A 84 1.86 -10.52 14.64
N SER A 85 1.29 -11.72 14.41
CA SER A 85 1.06 -12.25 13.06
C SER A 85 0.08 -11.41 12.24
N THR A 86 -0.96 -10.88 12.89
CA THR A 86 -1.96 -10.02 12.23
C THR A 86 -1.37 -8.65 11.91
N ALA A 87 -0.59 -8.08 12.84
CA ALA A 87 0.16 -6.86 12.60
C ALA A 87 1.14 -7.02 11.43
N ALA A 88 1.89 -8.11 11.39
CA ALA A 88 2.81 -8.44 10.29
C ALA A 88 2.07 -8.54 8.94
N ALA A 89 0.89 -9.19 8.90
CA ALA A 89 0.09 -9.30 7.68
C ALA A 89 -0.45 -7.94 7.18
N LEU A 90 -0.94 -7.09 8.09
CA LEU A 90 -1.41 -5.74 7.77
C LEU A 90 -0.27 -4.86 7.23
N VAL A 91 0.86 -4.86 7.91
CA VAL A 91 2.03 -4.07 7.52
C VAL A 91 2.63 -4.60 6.22
N GLY A 92 2.72 -5.92 6.03
CA GLY A 92 3.16 -6.54 4.79
C GLY A 92 2.26 -6.16 3.61
N GLY A 93 0.93 -6.20 3.80
CA GLY A 93 -0.03 -5.76 2.80
C GLY A 93 0.09 -4.28 2.48
N ALA A 94 0.32 -3.43 3.49
CA ALA A 94 0.54 -2.00 3.30
C ALA A 94 1.85 -1.72 2.55
N LEU A 95 2.94 -2.40 2.89
CA LEU A 95 4.21 -2.31 2.18
C LEU A 95 4.05 -2.71 0.71
N LEU A 96 3.42 -3.86 0.45
CA LEU A 96 3.13 -4.31 -0.91
C LEU A 96 2.29 -3.30 -1.68
N SER A 97 1.28 -2.70 -1.05
CA SER A 97 0.45 -1.64 -1.66
C SER A 97 1.27 -0.41 -2.07
N THR A 98 2.21 0.02 -1.22
CA THR A 98 3.09 1.16 -1.51
C THR A 98 4.09 0.91 -2.63
N LEU A 99 4.46 -0.36 -2.86
CA LEU A 99 5.35 -0.73 -3.95
C LEU A 99 4.60 -0.93 -5.26
N VAL A 100 3.46 -1.64 -5.22
CA VAL A 100 2.75 -2.09 -6.43
C VAL A 100 1.85 -1.00 -7.01
N PHE A 101 1.07 -0.30 -6.19
CA PHE A 101 0.05 0.61 -6.71
C PHE A 101 0.60 1.86 -7.39
N PRO A 102 1.67 2.53 -6.90
CA PRO A 102 2.27 3.65 -7.62
C PRO A 102 2.82 3.25 -9.00
N VAL A 103 3.45 2.07 -9.10
CA VAL A 103 3.97 1.55 -10.38
C VAL A 103 2.82 1.30 -11.36
N LEU A 104 1.73 0.69 -10.89
CA LEU A 104 0.53 0.51 -11.71
C LEU A 104 -0.07 1.86 -12.13
N GLY A 105 -0.15 2.82 -11.22
CA GLY A 105 -0.66 4.17 -11.49
C GLY A 105 0.14 4.91 -12.55
N LEU A 106 1.47 4.83 -12.48
CA LEU A 106 2.37 5.41 -13.48
C LEU A 106 2.25 4.73 -14.84
N ARG A 107 2.12 3.40 -14.88
CA ARG A 107 1.85 2.65 -16.13
C ARG A 107 0.53 3.07 -16.76
N LEU A 108 -0.52 3.20 -15.96
CA LEU A 108 -1.86 3.61 -16.42
C LEU A 108 -1.89 5.05 -16.93
N ARG A 109 -1.03 5.92 -16.40
CA ARG A 109 -0.90 7.33 -16.84
C ARG A 109 -0.12 7.48 -18.16
N GLY A 110 0.68 6.48 -18.55
CA GLY A 110 1.51 6.51 -19.77
C GLY A 110 2.89 7.15 -19.58
N ASP A 111 3.22 7.62 -18.38
CA ASP A 111 4.46 8.36 -18.07
C ASP A 111 5.74 7.51 -18.18
N LEU A 112 5.62 6.18 -18.25
CA LEU A 112 6.76 5.27 -18.37
C LEU A 112 7.26 5.10 -19.83
N GLU A 113 6.46 5.47 -20.84
CA GLU A 113 6.88 5.41 -22.25
C GLU A 113 7.52 6.73 -22.73
N THR A 114 7.27 7.87 -22.07
CA THR A 114 7.70 9.19 -22.56
C THR A 114 9.14 9.58 -22.14
N ARG A 115 9.87 8.74 -21.41
CA ARG A 115 11.31 8.96 -21.16
C ARG A 115 12.17 8.48 -22.34
N ALA A 116 11.92 9.01 -23.53
CA ALA A 116 13.01 9.14 -24.50
C ALA A 116 13.85 10.36 -24.05
N PRO A 117 15.17 10.21 -23.83
CA PRO A 117 15.98 11.32 -23.39
C PRO A 117 16.01 12.38 -24.49
N ALA A 118 15.51 13.58 -24.19
CA ALA A 118 15.83 14.78 -24.93
C ALA A 118 17.32 15.09 -24.68
N VAL A 119 18.20 14.35 -25.35
CA VAL A 119 19.60 14.77 -25.52
C VAL A 119 19.58 15.79 -26.65
N ALA A 120 19.97 16.99 -26.24
CA ALA A 120 20.08 18.23 -26.98
C ALA A 120 20.62 18.06 -28.42
N ALA A 121 20.00 18.82 -29.32
CA ALA A 121 20.59 19.26 -30.58
C ALA A 121 21.69 20.31 -30.32
#